data_AF-A0A3M1I1L0-F1
#
_entry.id   AF-A0A3M1I1L0-F1
#
_cell.length_a   1.000
_cell.length_b   1.000
_cell.length_c   1.000
_cell.angle_alpha   90.00
_cell.angle_beta   90.00
_cell.angle_gamma   90.00
#
_symmetry.space_group_name_H-M   'P 1'
#
loop_
_entity.id
_entity.type
_entity.pdbx_description
1 polymer ?
#
loop_
_entity_poly.entity_id
_entity_poly.type
_entity_poly.pdbx_seq_one_letter_code
_entity_poly.pdbx_strand_id
1 'polypeptide(L)'
;MVTAFGLPADAALLGGDQTLSDNLIAMAMNGIPAGYFALVLRDDRKYADEVETWQEVRRLYRYLWVIYGLGLGVFGIQRILRYLFGNLAGGPVGLADESWLANGLALLLIGLPIWLLAWQTVQRSLEEAAERESRLRLAVLYLFVLLGAWAALMAGGVVLAVLLRLALGERLSFGDIMGEIGGPLSMGIPMSILWTYHAHHLKRTLASLNEDAPREGARRLYRTLFSLPGLGATFLGTAALLTSLIDLALNVTGWAAVRVDIAQALAAILIGLPLWLTSWKPLQAEAWPGEVRAPKEAQERGERARRSITRRGYLYLVLFVGVVGGMATATHVLFLLIQRALGEKPPDFTQDTLNTLSLLVLFAVLLTYHLWVLRRDGQLSARVLQARQERFPVLVIDPGEGTIGEQTAREIKRQAPQVPLSVRPIKEGIAPEEREMFKAVVLSEKTAVEPPEALRLWLREFEGFRLVVPGEAKEAEGWIWLRGGRPSFRRAAARLGRAVRQLAEEGETSGSGGTSPWLIVAYVLAALFTLQIALIVLGMFMEALD
;
A
#
# COMPACT_ATOMS: atom_id res chain seq x y z
N MET A 1 -12.69 -38.78 -2.20
CA MET A 1 -13.34 -38.46 -0.91
C MET A 1 -14.85 -38.47 -1.03
N VAL A 2 -15.45 -37.65 -1.90
CA VAL A 2 -16.92 -37.60 -2.10
C VAL A 2 -17.55 -38.98 -2.35
N THR A 3 -17.00 -39.77 -3.28
CA THR A 3 -17.45 -41.15 -3.52
C THR A 3 -17.28 -42.09 -2.32
N ALA A 4 -16.26 -41.88 -1.49
CA ALA A 4 -16.05 -42.66 -0.26
C ALA A 4 -17.09 -42.34 0.83
N PHE A 5 -17.72 -41.17 0.75
CA PHE A 5 -18.87 -40.77 1.58
C PHE A 5 -20.20 -41.24 0.97
N GLY A 6 -20.19 -41.99 -0.14
CA GLY A 6 -21.42 -42.45 -0.80
C GLY A 6 -22.15 -41.38 -1.61
N LEU A 7 -21.52 -40.22 -1.81
CA LEU A 7 -22.08 -39.09 -2.57
C LEU A 7 -21.79 -39.24 -4.07
N PRO A 8 -22.65 -38.66 -4.94
CA PRO A 8 -22.42 -38.68 -6.38
C PRO A 8 -21.17 -37.87 -6.76
N ALA A 9 -20.50 -38.25 -7.84
CA ALA A 9 -19.19 -37.71 -8.20
C ALA A 9 -19.23 -36.20 -8.54
N ASP A 10 -20.35 -35.73 -9.08
CA ASP A 10 -20.63 -34.32 -9.37
C ASP A 10 -20.69 -33.42 -8.12
N ALA A 11 -20.86 -34.00 -6.92
CA ALA A 11 -20.73 -33.27 -5.66
C ALA A 11 -19.27 -32.95 -5.28
N ALA A 12 -18.29 -33.40 -6.06
CA ALA A 12 -16.90 -33.00 -5.90
C ALA A 12 -16.67 -31.57 -6.43
N LEU A 13 -16.01 -30.74 -5.61
CA LEU A 13 -15.69 -29.36 -5.94
C LEU A 13 -14.81 -29.25 -7.20
N LEU A 14 -13.93 -30.22 -7.41
CA LEU A 14 -13.01 -30.28 -8.54
C LEU A 14 -13.00 -31.69 -9.10
N GLY A 15 -13.08 -31.79 -10.43
CA GLY A 15 -12.97 -33.07 -11.15
C GLY A 15 -14.15 -34.01 -10.93
N GLY A 16 -15.36 -33.50 -10.67
CA GLY A 16 -16.56 -34.34 -10.50
C GLY A 16 -16.90 -35.19 -11.74
N ASP A 17 -16.53 -34.72 -12.92
CA ASP A 17 -16.68 -35.45 -14.19
C ASP A 17 -15.51 -36.41 -14.49
N GLN A 18 -14.49 -36.46 -13.64
CA GLN A 18 -13.27 -37.24 -13.89
C GLN A 18 -13.33 -38.61 -13.21
N THR A 19 -12.99 -39.65 -13.97
CA THR A 19 -12.84 -40.99 -13.42
C THR A 19 -11.53 -41.13 -12.63
N LEU A 20 -11.39 -42.22 -11.86
CA LEU A 20 -10.12 -42.53 -11.17
C LEU A 20 -8.97 -42.68 -12.19
N SER A 21 -9.24 -43.29 -13.35
CA SER A 21 -8.26 -43.40 -14.44
C SER A 21 -7.83 -42.04 -14.96
N ASP A 22 -8.77 -41.10 -15.16
CA ASP A 22 -8.44 -39.75 -15.63
C ASP A 22 -7.52 -39.03 -14.64
N ASN A 23 -7.83 -39.14 -13.35
CA ASN A 23 -7.02 -38.58 -12.28
C ASN A 23 -5.61 -39.20 -12.24
N LEU A 24 -5.49 -40.53 -12.40
CA LEU A 24 -4.20 -41.24 -12.46
C LEU A 24 -3.37 -40.84 -13.68
N ILE A 25 -4.00 -40.72 -14.85
CA ILE A 25 -3.36 -40.26 -16.08
C ILE A 25 -2.89 -38.81 -15.92
N ALA A 26 -3.72 -37.94 -15.36
CA ALA A 26 -3.36 -36.55 -15.09
C ALA A 26 -2.17 -36.45 -14.12
N MET A 27 -2.16 -37.24 -13.04
CA MET A 27 -1.03 -37.30 -12.11
C MET A 27 0.25 -37.77 -12.79
N ALA A 28 0.18 -38.82 -13.62
CA ALA A 28 1.33 -39.30 -14.38
C ALA A 28 1.84 -38.24 -15.37
N MET A 29 0.93 -37.61 -16.12
CA MET A 29 1.28 -36.64 -17.16
C MET A 29 1.85 -35.33 -16.62
N ASN A 30 1.44 -34.91 -15.42
CA ASN A 30 2.05 -33.78 -14.73
C ASN A 30 3.34 -34.19 -13.99
N GLY A 31 3.40 -35.43 -13.50
CA GLY A 31 4.56 -35.96 -12.77
C GLY A 31 5.81 -36.12 -13.64
N ILE A 32 5.66 -36.54 -14.90
CA ILE A 32 6.78 -36.72 -15.84
C ILE A 32 7.57 -35.41 -16.09
N PRO A 33 6.95 -34.30 -16.56
CA PRO A 33 7.67 -33.06 -16.78
C PRO A 33 8.20 -32.48 -15.47
N ALA A 34 7.44 -32.58 -14.37
CA ALA A 34 7.91 -32.12 -13.06
C ALA A 34 9.17 -32.87 -12.62
N GLY A 35 9.21 -34.19 -12.80
CA GLY A 35 10.38 -35.03 -12.52
C GLY A 35 11.58 -34.68 -13.41
N TYR A 36 11.35 -34.49 -14.71
CA TYR A 36 12.39 -34.06 -15.65
C TYR A 36 13.02 -32.72 -15.23
N PHE A 37 12.21 -31.69 -14.98
CA PHE A 37 12.73 -30.39 -14.55
C PHE A 37 13.40 -30.44 -13.17
N ALA A 38 12.91 -31.29 -12.25
CA ALA A 38 13.55 -31.47 -10.96
C ALA A 38 14.96 -32.08 -11.09
N LEU A 39 15.15 -33.01 -12.03
CA LEU A 39 16.46 -33.59 -12.34
C LEU A 39 17.40 -32.54 -12.96
N VAL A 40 16.93 -31.82 -13.98
CA VAL A 40 17.71 -30.75 -14.64
C VAL A 40 18.13 -29.68 -13.63
N LEU A 41 17.19 -29.18 -12.82
CA LEU A 41 17.48 -28.16 -11.80
C LEU A 41 18.44 -28.66 -10.71
N ARG A 42 18.48 -29.97 -10.44
CA ARG A 42 19.42 -30.55 -9.47
C ARG A 42 20.84 -30.58 -10.02
N ASP A 43 21.00 -30.79 -11.32
CA ASP A 43 22.31 -30.77 -11.98
C ASP A 43 22.80 -29.34 -12.22
N ASP A 44 21.94 -28.43 -12.65
CA ASP A 44 22.28 -27.01 -12.87
C ASP A 44 22.77 -26.32 -11.60
N ARG A 45 22.28 -26.74 -10.42
CA ARG A 45 22.76 -26.24 -9.12
C ARG A 45 24.25 -26.44 -8.87
N LYS A 46 24.91 -27.37 -9.58
CA LYS A 46 26.35 -27.64 -9.44
C LYS A 46 27.21 -26.62 -10.21
N TYR A 47 26.64 -25.96 -11.21
CA TYR A 47 27.35 -25.07 -12.13
C TYR A 47 26.92 -23.60 -12.01
N ALA A 48 25.89 -23.32 -11.22
CA ALA A 48 25.40 -21.97 -11.00
C ALA A 48 26.33 -21.23 -10.02
N ASP A 49 27.30 -20.48 -10.55
CA ASP A 49 27.87 -19.35 -9.81
C ASP A 49 26.73 -18.40 -9.43
N GLU A 50 26.69 -17.96 -8.18
CA GLU A 50 25.60 -17.21 -7.54
C GLU A 50 25.36 -15.82 -8.13
N VAL A 51 25.04 -15.71 -9.42
CA VAL A 51 24.61 -14.44 -10.00
C VAL A 51 23.18 -14.18 -9.50
N GLU A 52 23.02 -13.05 -8.80
CA GLU A 52 21.79 -12.52 -8.18
C GLU A 52 20.52 -12.63 -9.05
N THR A 53 20.66 -12.78 -10.37
CA THR A 53 19.60 -12.72 -11.39
C THR A 53 18.40 -13.64 -11.15
N TRP A 54 18.56 -14.82 -10.53
CA TRP A 54 17.48 -15.81 -10.37
C TRP A 54 17.05 -16.07 -8.91
N GLN A 55 17.64 -15.38 -7.94
CA GLN A 55 17.30 -15.59 -6.52
C GLN A 55 15.83 -15.25 -6.26
N GLU A 56 15.33 -14.13 -6.81
CA GLU A 56 13.94 -13.70 -6.68
C GLU A 56 12.94 -14.69 -7.31
N VAL A 57 13.30 -15.36 -8.40
CA VAL A 57 12.44 -16.38 -9.04
C VAL A 57 12.30 -17.61 -8.14
N ARG A 58 13.38 -18.08 -7.50
CA ARG A 58 13.32 -19.18 -6.53
C ARG A 58 12.49 -18.83 -5.31
N ARG A 59 12.62 -17.59 -4.82
CA ARG A 59 11.78 -17.07 -3.72
C ARG A 59 10.31 -17.09 -4.10
N LEU A 60 9.99 -16.58 -5.28
CA LEU A 60 8.64 -16.56 -5.81
C LEU A 60 8.05 -17.96 -5.91
N TYR A 61 8.78 -18.92 -6.46
CA TYR A 61 8.35 -20.31 -6.53
C TYR A 61 8.00 -20.88 -5.14
N ARG A 62 8.84 -20.65 -4.12
CA ARG A 62 8.56 -21.10 -2.74
C ARG A 62 7.28 -20.47 -2.19
N TYR A 63 7.09 -19.16 -2.38
CA TYR A 63 5.90 -18.47 -1.89
C TYR A 63 4.62 -18.86 -2.64
N LEU A 64 4.68 -19.19 -3.93
CA LEU A 64 3.52 -19.72 -4.66
C LEU A 64 3.00 -21.02 -4.02
N TRP A 65 3.89 -21.94 -3.65
CA TRP A 65 3.50 -23.16 -2.94
C TRP A 65 2.96 -22.90 -1.54
N VAL A 66 3.52 -21.92 -0.81
CA VAL A 66 2.98 -21.49 0.48
C VAL A 66 1.55 -20.96 0.32
N ILE A 67 1.32 -20.05 -0.62
CA ILE A 67 -0.01 -19.46 -0.89
C ILE A 67 -0.99 -20.56 -1.31
N TYR A 68 -0.59 -21.44 -2.21
CA TYR A 68 -1.43 -22.53 -2.71
C TYR A 68 -1.84 -23.51 -1.61
N GLY A 69 -0.86 -24.07 -0.89
CA GLY A 69 -1.15 -25.01 0.21
C GLY A 69 -1.97 -24.36 1.32
N LEU A 70 -1.67 -23.10 1.64
CA LEU A 70 -2.43 -22.35 2.65
C LEU A 70 -3.87 -22.11 2.21
N GLY A 71 -4.10 -21.73 0.96
CA GLY A 71 -5.43 -21.54 0.40
C GLY A 71 -6.25 -22.83 0.51
N LEU A 72 -5.71 -23.96 0.04
CA LEU A 72 -6.35 -25.27 0.18
C LEU A 72 -6.65 -25.61 1.65
N GLY A 73 -5.70 -25.40 2.56
CA GLY A 73 -5.88 -25.69 3.98
C GLY A 73 -6.97 -24.83 4.63
N VAL A 74 -6.99 -23.52 4.35
CA VAL A 74 -8.00 -22.60 4.87
C VAL A 74 -9.39 -22.95 4.33
N PHE A 75 -9.51 -23.24 3.03
CA PHE A 75 -10.79 -23.67 2.45
C PHE A 75 -11.24 -25.03 2.97
N GLY A 76 -10.31 -25.95 3.21
CA GLY A 76 -10.60 -27.24 3.84
C GLY A 76 -11.22 -27.06 5.23
N ILE A 77 -10.59 -26.24 6.07
CA ILE A 77 -11.10 -25.91 7.42
C ILE A 77 -12.45 -25.20 7.33
N GLN A 78 -12.58 -24.20 6.45
CA GLN A 78 -13.81 -23.42 6.30
C GLN A 78 -14.99 -24.31 5.93
N ARG A 79 -14.85 -25.25 4.99
CA ARG A 79 -15.93 -26.17 4.61
C ARG A 79 -16.33 -27.13 5.73
N ILE A 80 -15.35 -27.65 6.47
CA ILE A 80 -15.61 -28.49 7.66
C ILE A 80 -16.38 -27.69 8.71
N LEU A 81 -15.96 -26.45 8.99
CA LEU A 81 -16.65 -25.59 9.94
C LEU A 81 -18.06 -25.19 9.46
N ARG A 82 -18.26 -24.93 8.16
CA ARG A 82 -19.57 -24.63 7.57
C ARG A 82 -20.53 -25.81 7.77
N TYR A 83 -20.06 -27.03 7.52
CA TYR A 83 -20.80 -28.25 7.84
C TYR A 83 -21.16 -28.32 9.33
N LEU A 84 -20.18 -28.15 10.23
CA LEU A 84 -20.43 -28.24 11.68
C LEU A 84 -21.44 -27.19 12.17
N PHE A 85 -21.32 -25.94 11.74
CA PHE A 85 -22.26 -24.88 12.12
C PHE A 85 -23.64 -25.06 11.50
N GLY A 86 -23.74 -25.54 10.25
CA GLY A 86 -25.02 -25.87 9.61
C GLY A 86 -25.80 -26.95 10.37
N ASN A 87 -25.09 -27.99 10.84
CA ASN A 87 -25.70 -29.01 11.69
C ASN A 87 -26.16 -28.46 13.05
N LEU A 88 -25.39 -27.54 13.65
CA LEU A 88 -25.78 -26.88 14.90
C LEU A 88 -26.99 -25.95 14.74
N ALA A 89 -27.21 -25.40 13.55
CA ALA A 89 -28.38 -24.59 13.24
C ALA A 89 -29.70 -25.40 13.16
N GLY A 90 -29.63 -26.74 13.18
CA GLY A 90 -30.79 -27.62 13.16
C GLY A 90 -31.44 -27.76 11.78
N GLY A 91 -30.73 -27.40 10.70
CA GLY A 91 -31.17 -27.64 9.33
C GLY A 91 -31.24 -29.16 9.03
N PRO A 92 -32.10 -29.59 8.09
CA PRO A 92 -32.14 -30.98 7.65
C PRO A 92 -30.80 -31.37 7.02
N VAL A 93 -30.16 -32.42 7.54
CA VAL A 93 -28.89 -32.95 6.99
C VAL A 93 -29.15 -33.47 5.58
N GLY A 94 -28.71 -32.71 4.58
CA GLY A 94 -28.87 -33.03 3.17
C GLY A 94 -27.57 -33.50 2.51
N LEU A 95 -27.68 -34.01 1.28
CA LEU A 95 -26.53 -34.39 0.44
C LEU A 95 -25.53 -33.22 0.27
N ALA A 96 -26.02 -31.98 0.27
CA ALA A 96 -25.19 -30.78 0.20
C ALA A 96 -24.28 -30.62 1.45
N ASP A 97 -24.76 -30.97 2.65
CA ASP A 97 -24.00 -30.85 3.89
C ASP A 97 -22.85 -31.85 3.94
N GLU A 98 -23.11 -33.11 3.59
CA GLU A 98 -22.08 -34.14 3.55
C GLU A 98 -21.00 -33.85 2.49
N SER A 99 -21.37 -33.20 1.39
CA SER A 99 -20.43 -32.78 0.36
C SER A 99 -19.42 -31.75 0.89
N TRP A 100 -19.83 -30.84 1.77
CA TRP A 100 -18.93 -29.86 2.38
C TRP A 100 -17.88 -30.53 3.25
N LEU A 101 -18.28 -31.52 4.05
CA LEU A 101 -17.35 -32.30 4.87
C LEU A 101 -16.35 -33.07 4.00
N ALA A 102 -16.84 -33.80 2.99
CA ALA A 102 -16.00 -34.62 2.11
C ALA A 102 -14.99 -33.78 1.31
N ASN A 103 -15.43 -32.65 0.73
CA ASN A 103 -14.55 -31.71 0.04
C ASN A 103 -13.58 -31.02 1.01
N GLY A 104 -14.05 -30.63 2.19
CA GLY A 104 -13.23 -30.00 3.22
C GLY A 104 -12.07 -30.90 3.68
N LEU A 105 -12.35 -32.17 3.93
CA LEU A 105 -11.34 -33.17 4.27
C LEU A 105 -10.34 -33.41 3.13
N ALA A 106 -10.81 -33.49 1.89
CA ALA A 106 -9.93 -33.65 0.73
C ALA A 106 -8.94 -32.49 0.59
N LEU A 107 -9.45 -31.26 0.68
CA LEU A 107 -8.63 -30.04 0.61
C LEU A 107 -7.66 -29.94 1.78
N LEU A 108 -8.09 -30.28 3.00
CA LEU A 108 -7.25 -30.21 4.19
C LEU A 108 -6.11 -31.22 4.16
N LEU A 109 -6.39 -32.47 3.77
CA LEU A 109 -5.40 -33.54 3.69
C LEU A 109 -4.29 -33.26 2.68
N ILE A 110 -4.59 -32.50 1.62
CA ILE A 110 -3.61 -32.12 0.59
C ILE A 110 -2.96 -30.78 0.95
N GLY A 111 -3.76 -29.77 1.30
CA GLY A 111 -3.32 -28.41 1.53
C GLY A 111 -2.41 -28.26 2.74
N LEU A 112 -2.73 -28.89 3.87
CA LEU A 112 -1.97 -28.74 5.10
C LEU A 112 -0.53 -29.27 4.97
N PRO A 113 -0.27 -30.49 4.43
CA PRO A 113 1.09 -30.95 4.19
C PRO A 113 1.87 -30.06 3.22
N ILE A 114 1.26 -29.62 2.12
CA ILE A 114 1.91 -28.73 1.15
C ILE A 114 2.33 -27.42 1.84
N TRP A 115 1.43 -26.79 2.59
CA TRP A 115 1.72 -25.57 3.32
C TRP A 115 2.83 -25.77 4.36
N LEU A 116 2.74 -26.82 5.18
CA LEU A 116 3.73 -27.10 6.22
C LEU A 116 5.13 -27.27 5.62
N LEU A 117 5.27 -28.06 4.56
CA LEU A 117 6.55 -28.31 3.90
C LEU A 117 7.07 -27.02 3.23
N ALA A 118 6.25 -26.35 2.43
CA ALA A 118 6.65 -25.13 1.74
C ALA A 118 7.03 -24.01 2.72
N TRP A 119 6.24 -23.85 3.80
CA TRP A 119 6.50 -22.84 4.81
C TRP A 119 7.75 -23.16 5.63
N GLN A 120 7.97 -24.42 6.00
CA GLN A 120 9.23 -24.83 6.64
C GLN A 120 10.44 -24.57 5.74
N THR A 121 10.35 -24.83 4.43
CA THR A 121 11.42 -24.49 3.48
C THR A 121 11.71 -22.98 3.47
N VAL A 122 10.67 -22.15 3.49
CA VAL A 122 10.83 -20.69 3.59
C VAL A 122 11.48 -20.29 4.93
N GLN A 123 11.06 -20.89 6.05
CA GLN A 123 11.66 -20.57 7.36
C GLN A 123 13.14 -20.98 7.44
N ARG A 124 13.51 -22.15 6.91
CA ARG A 124 14.91 -22.59 6.85
C ARG A 124 15.78 -21.67 6.00
N SER A 125 15.24 -21.11 4.91
CA SER A 125 15.98 -20.15 4.08
C SER A 125 16.34 -18.84 4.80
N LEU A 126 15.77 -18.55 5.98
CA LEU A 126 16.08 -17.35 6.75
C LEU A 126 17.44 -17.37 7.45
N GLU A 127 18.17 -18.49 7.39
CA GLU A 127 19.58 -18.54 7.77
C GLU A 127 20.42 -17.60 6.89
N GLU A 128 20.02 -17.40 5.64
CA GLU A 128 20.66 -16.47 4.70
C GLU A 128 20.22 -15.02 4.95
N ALA A 129 21.18 -14.09 5.06
CA ALA A 129 20.88 -12.66 5.26
C ALA A 129 20.03 -12.07 4.12
N ALA A 130 20.33 -12.45 2.87
CA ALA A 130 19.61 -11.97 1.69
C ALA A 130 18.10 -12.35 1.71
N GLU A 131 17.73 -13.49 2.30
CA GLU A 131 16.34 -13.94 2.41
C GLU A 131 15.58 -13.18 3.50
N ARG A 132 16.27 -12.79 4.59
CA ARG A 132 15.69 -11.98 5.66
C ARG A 132 15.31 -10.57 5.19
N GLU A 133 16.07 -10.01 4.27
CA GLU A 133 15.84 -8.66 3.71
C GLU A 133 14.98 -8.65 2.44
N SER A 134 14.45 -9.81 2.03
CA SER A 134 13.64 -9.93 0.81
C SER A 134 12.35 -9.09 0.86
N ARG A 135 12.18 -8.22 -0.14
CA ARG A 135 10.94 -7.44 -0.33
C ARG A 135 9.75 -8.34 -0.67
N LEU A 136 9.97 -9.45 -1.36
CA LEU A 136 8.93 -10.41 -1.71
C LEU A 136 8.35 -11.09 -0.47
N ARG A 137 9.21 -11.53 0.47
CA ARG A 137 8.78 -12.05 1.77
C ARG A 137 7.88 -11.06 2.48
N LEU A 138 8.33 -9.81 2.56
CA LEU A 138 7.60 -8.74 3.20
C LEU A 138 6.22 -8.56 2.56
N ALA A 139 6.15 -8.51 1.23
CA ALA A 139 4.90 -8.39 0.48
C ALA A 139 3.93 -9.56 0.75
N VAL A 140 4.41 -10.80 0.77
CA VAL A 140 3.57 -11.98 1.05
C VAL A 140 3.05 -11.98 2.50
N LEU A 141 3.89 -11.59 3.47
CA LEU A 141 3.45 -11.43 4.85
C LEU A 141 2.38 -10.35 5.00
N TYR A 142 2.52 -9.23 4.28
CA TYR A 142 1.47 -8.20 4.22
C TYR A 142 0.17 -8.75 3.66
N LEU A 143 0.23 -9.50 2.57
CA LEU A 143 -0.94 -10.12 1.95
C LEU A 143 -1.68 -11.03 2.94
N PHE A 144 -0.97 -11.94 3.61
CA PHE A 144 -1.58 -12.87 4.57
C PHE A 144 -2.20 -12.15 5.78
N VAL A 145 -1.52 -11.14 6.31
CA VAL A 145 -2.06 -10.35 7.41
C VAL A 145 -3.27 -9.56 6.97
N LEU A 146 -3.25 -8.97 5.78
CA LEU A 146 -4.36 -8.20 5.25
C LEU A 146 -5.58 -9.10 5.03
N LEU A 147 -5.44 -10.17 4.24
CA LEU A 147 -6.55 -11.09 3.95
C LEU A 147 -7.13 -11.71 5.23
N GLY A 148 -6.27 -12.20 6.12
CA GLY A 148 -6.71 -12.81 7.38
C GLY A 148 -7.43 -11.82 8.29
N ALA A 149 -6.88 -10.61 8.46
CA ALA A 149 -7.50 -9.61 9.33
C ALA A 149 -8.82 -9.09 8.76
N TRP A 150 -8.90 -8.85 7.45
CA TRP A 150 -10.14 -8.40 6.81
C TRP A 150 -11.28 -9.41 6.97
N ALA A 151 -11.02 -10.68 6.65
CA ALA A 151 -12.04 -11.72 6.82
C ALA A 151 -12.45 -11.90 8.29
N ALA A 152 -11.48 -11.83 9.23
CA ALA A 152 -11.77 -11.88 10.66
C ALA A 152 -12.63 -10.69 11.14
N LEU A 153 -12.32 -9.46 10.69
CA LEU A 153 -13.07 -8.25 11.05
C LEU A 153 -14.49 -8.27 10.49
N MET A 154 -14.67 -8.73 9.25
CA MET A 154 -15.98 -8.85 8.62
C MET A 154 -16.84 -9.91 9.32
N ALA A 155 -16.27 -11.10 9.61
CA ALA A 155 -16.96 -12.12 10.39
C ALA A 155 -17.34 -11.62 11.79
N GLY A 156 -16.43 -10.92 12.46
CA GLY A 156 -16.72 -10.27 13.75
C GLY A 156 -17.82 -9.21 13.65
N GLY A 157 -17.91 -8.51 12.52
CA GLY A 157 -18.97 -7.54 12.23
C GLY A 157 -20.36 -8.16 12.14
N VAL A 158 -20.48 -9.29 11.44
CA VAL A 158 -21.76 -10.02 11.37
C VAL A 158 -22.16 -10.54 12.75
N VAL A 159 -21.22 -11.17 13.48
CA VAL A 159 -21.49 -11.65 14.84
C VAL A 159 -21.95 -10.50 15.75
N LEU A 160 -21.26 -9.35 15.69
CA LEU A 160 -21.62 -8.18 16.47
C LEU A 160 -22.99 -7.62 16.08
N ALA A 161 -23.33 -7.60 14.78
CA ALA A 161 -24.65 -7.18 14.31
C ALA A 161 -25.76 -8.08 14.85
N VAL A 162 -25.57 -9.41 14.87
CA VAL A 162 -26.53 -10.35 15.46
C VAL A 162 -26.69 -10.11 16.96
N LEU A 163 -25.59 -9.94 17.69
CA LEU A 163 -25.62 -9.61 19.12
C LEU A 163 -26.35 -8.29 19.40
N LEU A 164 -26.16 -7.28 18.54
CA LEU A 164 -26.86 -6.00 18.65
C LEU A 164 -28.35 -6.12 18.33
N ARG A 165 -28.74 -6.93 17.34
CA ARG A 165 -30.16 -7.24 17.06
C ARG A 165 -30.85 -7.85 18.28
N LEU A 166 -30.20 -8.82 18.93
CA LEU A 166 -30.68 -9.40 20.19
C LEU A 166 -30.80 -8.34 21.30
N ALA A 167 -29.79 -7.48 21.44
CA ALA A 167 -29.81 -6.39 22.42
C ALA A 167 -30.92 -5.35 22.15
N LEU A 168 -31.28 -5.13 20.88
CA LEU A 168 -32.39 -4.27 20.46
C LEU A 168 -33.75 -4.98 20.51
N GLY A 169 -33.83 -6.16 21.12
CA GLY A 169 -35.07 -6.87 21.41
C GLY A 169 -35.55 -7.83 20.31
N GLU A 170 -34.70 -8.18 19.35
CA GLU A 170 -35.01 -9.24 18.40
C GLU A 170 -35.01 -10.60 19.10
N ARG A 171 -36.02 -11.42 18.81
CA ARG A 171 -36.13 -12.79 19.32
C ARG A 171 -35.69 -13.74 18.23
N LEU A 172 -34.44 -14.19 18.30
CA LEU A 172 -33.90 -15.23 17.42
C LEU A 172 -33.80 -16.55 18.20
N SER A 173 -34.12 -17.66 17.54
CA SER A 173 -33.82 -18.97 18.08
C SER A 173 -32.32 -19.26 18.00
N PHE A 174 -31.85 -20.28 18.73
CA PHE A 174 -30.45 -20.73 18.60
C PHE A 174 -30.12 -21.16 17.16
N GLY A 175 -31.07 -21.80 16.48
CA GLY A 175 -30.93 -22.21 15.08
C GLY A 175 -30.73 -21.01 14.16
N ASP A 176 -31.54 -19.96 14.31
CA ASP A 176 -31.43 -18.73 13.52
C ASP A 176 -30.08 -18.04 13.74
N ILE A 177 -29.64 -17.94 15.00
CA ILE A 177 -28.34 -17.35 15.33
C ILE A 177 -27.21 -18.14 14.67
N MET A 178 -27.21 -19.47 14.80
CA MET A 178 -26.18 -20.33 14.19
C MET A 178 -26.23 -20.30 12.66
N GLY A 179 -27.42 -20.19 12.07
CA GLY A 179 -27.60 -20.03 10.62
C GLY A 179 -26.95 -18.74 10.10
N GLU A 180 -27.16 -17.62 10.80
CA GLU A 180 -26.62 -16.32 10.39
C GLU A 180 -25.11 -16.18 10.67
N ILE A 181 -24.59 -16.69 11.80
CA ILE A 181 -23.17 -16.54 12.14
C ILE A 181 -22.30 -17.69 11.66
N GLY A 182 -22.88 -18.84 11.32
CA GLY A 182 -22.15 -20.06 10.98
C GLY A 182 -21.28 -19.91 9.73
N GLY A 183 -21.83 -19.33 8.67
CA GLY A 183 -21.08 -18.97 7.46
C GLY A 183 -19.92 -18.02 7.75
N PRO A 184 -20.15 -16.83 8.32
CA PRO A 184 -19.11 -15.88 8.67
C PRO A 184 -18.03 -16.46 9.61
N LEU A 185 -18.42 -17.22 10.64
CA LEU A 185 -17.47 -17.84 11.58
C LEU A 185 -16.65 -18.94 10.92
N SER A 186 -17.23 -19.72 9.99
CA SER A 186 -16.52 -20.79 9.29
C SER A 186 -15.27 -20.26 8.56
N MET A 187 -15.32 -19.04 8.03
CA MET A 187 -14.19 -18.38 7.40
C MET A 187 -13.41 -17.51 8.39
N GLY A 188 -14.09 -16.81 9.30
CA GLY A 188 -13.50 -15.92 10.29
C GLY A 188 -12.52 -16.62 11.22
N ILE A 189 -12.81 -17.86 11.63
CA ILE A 189 -11.94 -18.65 12.53
C ILE A 189 -10.58 -18.97 11.87
N PRO A 190 -10.51 -19.68 10.72
CA PRO A 190 -9.23 -19.97 10.08
C PRO A 190 -8.49 -18.69 9.66
N MET A 191 -9.20 -17.64 9.23
CA MET A 191 -8.58 -16.36 8.88
C MET A 191 -8.02 -15.60 10.09
N SER A 192 -8.65 -15.70 11.27
CA SER A 192 -8.11 -15.16 12.52
C SER A 192 -6.83 -15.87 12.94
N ILE A 193 -6.78 -17.19 12.79
CA ILE A 193 -5.56 -17.99 13.04
C ILE A 193 -4.46 -17.59 12.06
N LEU A 194 -4.81 -17.48 10.77
CA LEU A 194 -3.88 -17.05 9.72
C LEU A 194 -3.28 -15.67 10.04
N TRP A 195 -4.15 -14.72 10.38
CA TRP A 195 -3.77 -13.35 10.71
C TRP A 195 -2.82 -13.31 11.90
N THR A 196 -3.21 -13.90 13.03
CA THR A 196 -2.40 -13.83 14.26
C THR A 196 -1.03 -14.49 14.08
N TYR A 197 -0.98 -15.64 13.40
CA TYR A 197 0.27 -16.34 13.08
C TYR A 197 1.19 -15.49 12.19
N HIS A 198 0.70 -14.97 11.07
CA HIS A 198 1.54 -14.23 10.12
C HIS A 198 1.84 -12.80 10.59
N ALA A 199 0.98 -12.19 11.41
CA ALA A 199 1.24 -10.89 12.02
C ALA A 199 2.42 -10.96 12.99
N HIS A 200 2.54 -12.05 13.72
CA HIS A 200 3.70 -12.31 14.58
C HIS A 200 5.01 -12.42 13.78
N HIS A 201 4.98 -13.17 12.67
CA HIS A 201 6.12 -13.27 11.75
C HIS A 201 6.48 -11.93 11.10
N LEU A 202 5.48 -11.16 10.67
CA LEU A 202 5.68 -9.81 10.14
C LEU A 202 6.34 -8.89 11.19
N LYS A 203 5.85 -8.90 12.43
CA LYS A 203 6.42 -8.10 13.53
C LYS A 203 7.88 -8.45 13.79
N ARG A 204 8.22 -9.74 13.77
CA ARG A 204 9.61 -10.23 13.89
C ARG A 204 10.48 -9.77 12.72
N THR A 205 10.00 -9.91 11.48
CA THR A 205 10.72 -9.44 10.29
C THR A 205 10.95 -7.93 10.31
N LEU A 206 9.96 -7.14 10.75
CA LEU A 206 10.14 -5.69 10.91
C LEU A 206 11.13 -5.33 12.01
N ALA A 207 11.22 -6.13 13.08
CA ALA A 207 12.20 -5.92 14.14
C ALA A 207 13.63 -6.24 13.70
N SER A 208 13.81 -7.19 12.77
CA SER A 208 15.15 -7.59 12.28
C SER A 208 15.74 -6.69 11.20
N LEU A 209 15.00 -5.72 10.65
CA LEU A 209 15.54 -4.77 9.67
C LEU A 209 16.59 -3.87 10.33
N ASN A 210 17.82 -3.85 9.83
CA ASN A 210 18.93 -3.09 10.45
C ASN A 210 18.76 -1.57 10.32
N GLU A 211 18.11 -1.11 9.25
CA GLU A 211 17.88 0.31 8.99
C GLU A 211 16.52 0.79 9.50
N ASP A 212 16.50 1.96 10.13
CA ASP A 212 15.28 2.57 10.66
C ASP A 212 14.33 3.06 9.56
N ALA A 213 14.85 3.57 8.43
CA ALA A 213 14.01 4.13 7.38
C ALA A 213 13.14 3.09 6.64
N PRO A 214 13.66 1.94 6.17
CA PRO A 214 12.83 0.86 5.61
C PRO A 214 11.83 0.30 6.62
N ARG A 215 12.25 0.14 7.88
CA ARG A 215 11.41 -0.33 8.99
C ARG A 215 10.23 0.59 9.24
N GLU A 216 10.45 1.89 9.26
CA GLU A 216 9.41 2.92 9.39
C GLU A 216 8.46 2.93 8.18
N GLY A 217 9.01 2.85 6.97
CA GLY A 217 8.23 2.77 5.74
C GLY A 217 7.27 1.58 5.71
N ALA A 218 7.75 0.41 6.14
CA ALA A 218 6.92 -0.79 6.22
C ALA A 218 5.85 -0.67 7.33
N ARG A 219 6.21 -0.22 8.54
CA ARG A 219 5.23 0.02 9.61
C ARG A 219 4.13 1.01 9.19
N ARG A 220 4.49 2.02 8.40
CA ARG A 220 3.55 2.97 7.82
C ARG A 220 2.61 2.31 6.82
N LEU A 221 3.13 1.52 5.88
CA LEU A 221 2.30 0.75 4.94
C LEU A 221 1.31 -0.14 5.69
N TYR A 222 1.75 -0.85 6.72
CA TYR A 222 0.88 -1.66 7.59
C TYR A 222 -0.29 -0.85 8.14
N ARG A 223 0.01 0.27 8.80
CA ARG A 223 -1.03 1.12 9.41
C ARG A 223 -1.95 1.72 8.36
N THR A 224 -1.42 2.14 7.21
CA THR A 224 -2.21 2.69 6.10
C THR A 224 -3.21 1.66 5.56
N LEU A 225 -2.78 0.40 5.40
CA LEU A 225 -3.63 -0.70 4.94
C LEU A 225 -4.80 -1.01 5.88
N PHE A 226 -4.65 -0.78 7.19
CA PHE A 226 -5.73 -0.92 8.18
C PHE A 226 -6.54 0.37 8.40
N SER A 227 -5.98 1.53 8.06
CA SER A 227 -6.64 2.81 8.23
C SER A 227 -7.71 3.06 7.17
N LEU A 228 -7.49 2.68 5.91
CA LEU A 228 -8.49 2.84 4.85
C LEU A 228 -9.77 2.03 5.13
N PRO A 229 -9.71 0.74 5.49
CA PRO A 229 -10.90 -0.07 5.74
C PRO A 229 -11.63 0.38 6.99
N GLY A 230 -10.89 0.74 8.05
CA GLY A 230 -11.48 1.31 9.26
C GLY A 230 -12.24 2.60 8.96
N LEU A 231 -11.65 3.50 8.17
CA LEU A 231 -12.31 4.73 7.75
C LEU A 231 -13.57 4.45 6.91
N GLY A 232 -13.46 3.52 5.94
CA GLY A 232 -14.58 3.10 5.10
C GLY A 232 -15.73 2.52 5.91
N ALA A 233 -15.46 1.56 6.80
CA ALA A 233 -16.46 0.97 7.69
C ALA A 233 -17.09 2.01 8.64
N THR A 234 -16.30 2.94 9.18
CA THR A 234 -16.82 4.05 9.99
C THR A 234 -17.75 4.94 9.17
N PHE A 235 -17.33 5.32 7.97
CA PHE A 235 -18.09 6.20 7.09
C PHE A 235 -19.41 5.54 6.66
N LEU A 236 -19.36 4.31 6.15
CA LEU A 236 -20.53 3.55 5.71
C LEU A 236 -21.47 3.23 6.88
N GLY A 237 -20.92 2.83 8.03
CA GLY A 237 -21.73 2.60 9.23
C GLY A 237 -22.41 3.87 9.74
N THR A 238 -21.71 5.01 9.70
CA THR A 238 -22.32 6.31 10.09
C THR A 238 -23.40 6.74 9.08
N ALA A 239 -23.16 6.55 7.79
CA ALA A 239 -24.13 6.85 6.74
C ALA A 239 -25.39 5.98 6.91
N ALA A 240 -25.23 4.67 7.04
CA ALA A 240 -26.33 3.74 7.27
C ALA A 240 -27.11 4.09 8.54
N LEU A 241 -26.41 4.40 9.65
CA LEU A 241 -27.05 4.80 10.91
C LEU A 241 -27.91 6.05 10.73
N LEU A 242 -27.39 7.08 10.04
CA LEU A 242 -28.13 8.32 9.79
C LEU A 242 -29.36 8.07 8.93
N THR A 243 -29.24 7.27 7.86
CA THR A 243 -30.37 6.86 7.02
C THR A 243 -31.44 6.14 7.85
N SER A 244 -31.07 5.13 8.63
CA SER A 244 -32.02 4.38 9.46
C SER A 244 -32.71 5.26 10.52
N LEU A 245 -32.00 6.25 11.09
CA LEU A 245 -32.59 7.20 12.03
C LEU A 245 -33.57 8.17 11.36
N ILE A 246 -33.29 8.58 10.11
CA ILE A 246 -34.20 9.42 9.32
C ILE A 246 -35.45 8.63 8.94
N ASP A 247 -35.29 7.39 8.46
CA ASP A 247 -36.40 6.52 8.08
C ASP A 247 -37.32 6.21 9.27
N LEU A 248 -36.74 6.01 10.46
CA LEU A 248 -37.47 5.87 11.71
C LEU A 248 -38.22 7.16 12.10
N ALA A 249 -37.56 8.31 12.00
CA ALA A 249 -38.14 9.60 12.37
C ALA A 249 -39.31 10.00 11.45
N LEU A 250 -39.23 9.63 10.17
CA LEU A 250 -40.28 9.84 9.18
C LEU A 250 -41.32 8.72 9.16
N ASN A 251 -41.14 7.67 9.97
CA ASN A 251 -42.01 6.50 10.05
C ASN A 251 -42.25 5.85 8.67
N VAL A 252 -41.21 5.80 7.83
CA VAL A 252 -41.26 5.21 6.48
C VAL A 252 -41.24 3.69 6.56
N THR A 253 -40.38 3.15 7.42
CA THR A 253 -40.19 1.71 7.60
C THR A 253 -40.54 1.30 9.02
N GLY A 254 -41.04 0.07 9.19
CA GLY A 254 -41.37 -0.46 10.51
C GLY A 254 -40.12 -0.72 11.36
N TRP A 255 -40.26 -0.61 12.69
CA TRP A 255 -39.17 -0.83 13.65
C TRP A 255 -38.39 -2.14 13.41
N ALA A 256 -39.07 -3.21 12.99
CA ALA A 256 -38.42 -4.50 12.74
C ALA A 256 -37.33 -4.41 11.65
N ALA A 257 -37.57 -3.66 10.57
CA ALA A 257 -36.59 -3.46 9.50
C ALA A 257 -35.48 -2.51 9.95
N VAL A 258 -35.86 -1.35 10.50
CA VAL A 258 -34.92 -0.34 11.03
C VAL A 258 -33.97 -0.93 12.06
N ARG A 259 -34.45 -1.83 12.93
CA ARG A 259 -33.63 -2.49 13.96
C ARG A 259 -32.45 -3.25 13.35
N VAL A 260 -32.68 -3.96 12.24
CA VAL A 260 -31.64 -4.72 11.55
C VAL A 260 -30.58 -3.76 10.99
N ASP A 261 -31.02 -2.70 10.32
CA ASP A 261 -30.13 -1.71 9.72
C ASP A 261 -29.31 -0.95 10.79
N ILE A 262 -29.95 -0.54 11.89
CA ILE A 262 -29.27 0.09 13.02
C ILE A 262 -28.22 -0.85 13.63
N ALA A 263 -28.54 -2.14 13.81
CA ALA A 263 -27.59 -3.10 14.38
C ALA A 263 -26.37 -3.29 13.47
N GLN A 264 -26.57 -3.40 12.15
CA GLN A 264 -25.48 -3.49 11.18
C GLN A 264 -24.64 -2.21 11.15
N ALA A 265 -25.30 -1.05 11.14
CA ALA A 265 -24.63 0.24 11.15
C ALA A 265 -23.78 0.44 12.42
N LEU A 266 -24.32 0.09 13.58
CA LEU A 266 -23.60 0.13 14.85
C LEU A 266 -22.43 -0.87 14.87
N ALA A 267 -22.60 -2.09 14.36
CA ALA A 267 -21.51 -3.06 14.25
C ALA A 267 -20.35 -2.52 13.37
N ALA A 268 -20.68 -1.93 12.22
CA ALA A 268 -19.70 -1.31 11.33
C ALA A 268 -18.96 -0.14 12.01
N ILE A 269 -19.64 0.69 12.79
CA ILE A 269 -19.02 1.78 13.57
C ILE A 269 -18.13 1.22 14.69
N LEU A 270 -18.63 0.26 15.46
CA LEU A 270 -17.92 -0.31 16.61
C LEU A 270 -16.64 -1.05 16.21
N ILE A 271 -16.56 -1.54 14.97
CA ILE A 271 -15.34 -2.16 14.42
C ILE A 271 -14.50 -1.12 13.67
N GLY A 272 -15.13 -0.36 12.78
CA GLY A 272 -14.46 0.58 11.89
C GLY A 272 -13.78 1.73 12.63
N LEU A 273 -14.46 2.34 13.60
CA LEU A 273 -13.97 3.54 14.27
C LEU A 273 -12.72 3.24 15.11
N PRO A 274 -12.70 2.21 15.98
CA PRO A 274 -11.48 1.83 16.68
C PRO A 274 -10.34 1.44 15.72
N LEU A 275 -10.64 0.70 14.65
CA LEU A 275 -9.64 0.30 13.67
C LEU A 275 -9.02 1.52 12.97
N TRP A 276 -9.84 2.49 12.57
CA TRP A 276 -9.37 3.74 11.99
C TRP A 276 -8.53 4.53 12.99
N LEU A 277 -9.02 4.76 14.21
CA LEU A 277 -8.32 5.58 15.19
C LEU A 277 -6.98 4.98 15.64
N THR A 278 -6.93 3.66 15.85
CA THR A 278 -5.70 2.96 16.28
C THR A 278 -4.63 2.92 15.19
N SER A 279 -5.02 2.93 13.92
CA SER A 279 -4.09 2.94 12.78
C SER A 279 -3.71 4.36 12.33
N TRP A 280 -4.67 5.29 12.35
CA TRP A 280 -4.51 6.67 11.87
C TRP A 280 -3.81 7.59 12.86
N LYS A 281 -4.12 7.51 14.17
CA LYS A 281 -3.47 8.38 15.17
C LYS A 281 -1.94 8.22 15.18
N PRO A 282 -1.36 7.01 15.13
CA PRO A 282 0.09 6.86 15.05
C PRO A 282 0.69 7.40 13.75
N LEU A 283 -0.03 7.30 12.61
CA LEU A 283 0.40 7.88 11.34
C LEU A 283 0.46 9.42 11.41
N GLN A 284 -0.47 10.04 12.14
CA GLN A 284 -0.46 11.48 12.39
C GLN A 284 0.63 11.91 13.36
N ALA A 285 0.76 11.21 14.50
CA ALA A 285 1.79 11.49 15.49
C ALA A 285 3.20 11.37 14.89
N GLU A 286 3.40 10.45 13.97
CA GLU A 286 4.66 10.31 13.22
C GLU A 286 4.90 11.47 12.27
N ALA A 287 3.88 11.96 11.56
CA ALA A 287 4.01 13.09 10.63
C ALA A 287 4.18 14.44 11.34
N TRP A 288 3.58 14.59 12.52
CA TRP A 288 3.59 15.81 13.33
C TRP A 288 4.16 15.52 14.73
N PRO A 289 5.46 15.20 14.83
CA PRO A 289 6.12 15.07 16.12
C PRO A 289 6.03 16.42 16.85
N GLY A 290 5.51 16.43 18.08
CA GLY A 290 5.13 17.62 18.86
C GLY A 290 5.94 18.90 18.55
N GLU A 291 5.24 19.94 18.13
CA GLU A 291 5.65 20.92 17.13
C GLU A 291 6.73 21.95 17.52
N VAL A 292 7.42 21.79 18.66
CA VAL A 292 8.39 22.81 19.15
C VAL A 292 9.67 22.24 19.78
N ARG A 293 9.71 20.96 20.18
CA ARG A 293 10.88 20.35 20.86
C ARG A 293 11.17 18.90 20.47
N ALA A 294 10.65 18.44 19.34
CA ALA A 294 10.96 17.11 18.87
C ALA A 294 12.48 16.95 18.61
N PRO A 295 13.12 15.86 19.09
CA PRO A 295 14.51 15.54 18.75
C PRO A 295 14.74 15.55 17.24
N LYS A 296 15.96 15.83 16.78
CA LYS A 296 16.31 15.87 15.35
C LYS A 296 15.84 14.62 14.59
N GLU A 297 16.04 13.44 15.18
CA GLU A 297 15.57 12.17 14.64
C GLU A 297 14.05 12.13 14.45
N ALA A 298 13.28 12.65 15.40
CA ALA A 298 11.82 12.71 15.28
C ALA A 298 11.40 13.68 14.16
N GLN A 299 12.09 14.81 13.99
CA GLN A 299 11.83 15.75 12.90
C GLN A 299 12.11 15.12 11.53
N GLU A 300 13.24 14.40 11.39
CA GLU A 300 13.59 13.67 10.16
C GLU A 300 12.57 12.56 9.85
N ARG A 301 12.13 11.81 10.86
CA ARG A 301 11.04 10.82 10.71
C ARG A 301 9.74 11.46 10.24
N GLY A 302 9.37 12.60 10.82
CA GLY A 302 8.19 13.36 10.39
C GLY A 302 8.31 13.91 8.97
N GLU A 303 9.51 14.28 8.54
CA GLU A 303 9.74 14.70 7.17
C GLU A 303 9.63 13.52 6.18
N ARG A 304 10.30 12.39 6.48
CA ARG A 304 10.15 11.15 5.70
C ARG A 304 8.69 10.72 5.63
N ALA A 305 7.94 10.90 6.71
CA ALA A 305 6.52 10.62 6.78
C ALA A 305 5.68 11.40 5.78
N ARG A 306 5.85 12.72 5.73
CA ARG A 306 5.10 13.62 4.83
C ARG A 306 5.49 13.45 3.36
N ARG A 307 6.72 13.01 3.09
CA ARG A 307 7.21 12.67 1.75
C ARG A 307 6.80 11.26 1.29
N SER A 308 6.38 10.38 2.22
CA SER A 308 6.03 9.00 1.90
C SER A 308 4.90 8.89 0.88
N ILE A 309 5.12 8.06 -0.15
CA ILE A 309 4.12 7.72 -1.16
C ILE A 309 2.88 7.10 -0.52
N THR A 310 3.05 6.28 0.53
CA THR A 310 1.93 5.61 1.20
C THR A 310 0.95 6.60 1.85
N ARG A 311 1.46 7.62 2.57
CA ARG A 311 0.63 8.64 3.21
C ARG A 311 -0.03 9.57 2.20
N ARG A 312 0.72 9.99 1.17
CA ARG A 312 0.17 10.81 0.08
C ARG A 312 -0.90 10.06 -0.71
N GLY A 313 -0.64 8.79 -1.02
CA GLY A 313 -1.58 7.89 -1.67
C GLY A 313 -2.87 7.74 -0.87
N TYR A 314 -2.77 7.52 0.45
CA TYR A 314 -3.93 7.52 1.35
C TYR A 314 -4.74 8.81 1.26
N LEU A 315 -4.09 9.96 1.44
CA LEU A 315 -4.78 11.27 1.47
C LEU A 315 -5.44 11.58 0.13
N TYR A 316 -4.75 11.34 -0.98
CA TYR A 316 -5.32 11.56 -2.30
C TYR A 316 -6.46 10.61 -2.61
N LEU A 317 -6.37 9.34 -2.23
CA LEU A 317 -7.46 8.39 -2.40
C LEU A 317 -8.71 8.81 -1.62
N VAL A 318 -8.55 9.17 -0.34
CA VAL A 318 -9.67 9.62 0.50
C VAL A 318 -10.27 10.92 -0.01
N LEU A 319 -9.44 11.88 -0.43
CA LEU A 319 -9.92 13.12 -1.03
C LEU A 319 -10.62 12.88 -2.37
N PHE A 320 -10.10 12.01 -3.21
CA PHE A 320 -10.72 11.64 -4.48
C PHE A 320 -12.11 11.03 -4.26
N VAL A 321 -12.21 10.00 -3.40
CA VAL A 321 -13.48 9.38 -3.04
C VAL A 321 -14.43 10.40 -2.41
N GLY A 322 -13.91 11.26 -1.52
CA GLY A 322 -14.70 12.32 -0.88
C GLY A 322 -15.25 13.35 -1.87
N VAL A 323 -14.46 13.78 -2.85
CA VAL A 323 -14.88 14.76 -3.87
C VAL A 323 -15.88 14.12 -4.81
N VAL A 324 -15.60 12.93 -5.34
CA VAL A 324 -16.50 12.23 -6.27
C VAL A 324 -17.83 11.92 -5.57
N GLY A 325 -17.81 11.38 -4.36
CA GLY A 325 -19.00 11.10 -3.58
C GLY A 325 -19.77 12.36 -3.18
N GLY A 326 -19.06 13.42 -2.76
CA GLY A 326 -19.64 14.73 -2.45
C GLY A 326 -20.29 15.38 -3.67
N MET A 327 -19.67 15.30 -4.85
CA MET A 327 -20.24 15.81 -6.09
C MET A 327 -21.48 15.02 -6.54
N ALA A 328 -21.43 13.68 -6.45
CA ALA A 328 -22.57 12.83 -6.79
C ALA A 328 -23.77 13.14 -5.89
N THR A 329 -23.55 13.24 -4.58
CA THR A 329 -24.61 13.56 -3.61
C THR A 329 -25.11 14.99 -3.76
N ALA A 330 -24.25 15.99 -3.96
CA ALA A 330 -24.66 17.37 -4.22
C ALA A 330 -25.49 17.49 -5.50
N THR A 331 -25.10 16.78 -6.56
CA THR A 331 -25.85 16.73 -7.82
C THR A 331 -27.22 16.09 -7.60
N HIS A 332 -27.29 15.01 -6.82
CA HIS A 332 -28.56 14.36 -6.52
C HIS A 332 -29.50 15.25 -5.69
N VAL A 333 -28.98 15.97 -4.68
CA VAL A 333 -29.77 16.99 -3.95
C VAL A 333 -30.29 18.06 -4.91
N LEU A 334 -29.44 18.60 -5.79
CA LEU A 334 -29.84 19.62 -6.76
C LEU A 334 -30.93 19.10 -7.70
N PHE A 335 -30.79 17.86 -8.17
CA PHE A 335 -31.78 17.20 -9.01
C PHE A 335 -33.15 17.10 -8.33
N LEU A 336 -33.20 16.64 -7.07
CA LEU A 336 -34.44 16.57 -6.29
C LEU A 336 -35.09 17.95 -6.11
N LEU A 337 -34.28 18.98 -5.81
CA LEU A 337 -34.77 20.35 -5.64
C LEU A 337 -35.32 20.94 -6.94
N ILE A 338 -34.66 20.69 -8.08
CA ILE A 338 -35.11 21.15 -9.40
C ILE A 338 -36.42 20.46 -9.79
N GLN A 339 -36.54 19.13 -9.61
CA GLN A 339 -37.80 18.42 -9.88
C GLN A 339 -38.97 19.05 -9.11
N ARG A 340 -38.77 19.29 -7.81
CA ARG A 340 -39.78 19.92 -6.97
C ARG A 340 -40.12 21.34 -7.44
N ALA A 341 -39.11 22.12 -7.85
CA ALA A 341 -39.29 23.47 -8.37
C ALA A 341 -40.03 23.51 -9.73
N LEU A 342 -39.85 22.49 -10.58
CA LEU A 342 -40.56 22.32 -11.85
C LEU A 342 -42.02 21.85 -11.66
N GLY A 343 -42.47 21.63 -10.42
CA GLY A 343 -43.83 21.24 -10.09
C GLY A 343 -44.04 19.73 -10.00
N GLU A 344 -43.00 18.92 -10.17
CA GLU A 344 -43.06 17.50 -9.91
C GLU A 344 -43.27 17.26 -8.39
N LYS A 345 -43.94 16.16 -8.07
CA LYS A 345 -44.14 15.67 -6.70
C LYS A 345 -43.51 14.29 -6.61
N PRO A 346 -42.17 14.19 -6.59
CA PRO A 346 -41.52 12.90 -6.46
C PRO A 346 -42.01 12.22 -5.18
N PRO A 347 -42.29 10.90 -5.22
CA PRO A 347 -42.59 10.14 -4.02
C PRO A 347 -41.41 10.27 -3.05
N ASP A 348 -41.71 10.25 -1.75
CA ASP A 348 -40.70 10.24 -0.67
C ASP A 348 -39.67 11.39 -0.69
N PHE A 349 -39.99 12.51 -1.36
CA PHE A 349 -39.12 13.68 -1.51
C PHE A 349 -38.39 14.09 -0.22
N THR A 350 -39.11 14.15 0.91
CA THR A 350 -38.53 14.54 2.19
C THR A 350 -37.49 13.54 2.69
N GLN A 351 -37.77 12.25 2.58
CA GLN A 351 -36.86 11.18 2.97
C GLN A 351 -35.61 11.19 2.09
N ASP A 352 -35.78 11.15 0.77
CA ASP A 352 -34.66 11.15 -0.19
C ASP A 352 -33.79 12.39 -0.03
N THR A 353 -34.40 13.56 0.15
CA THR A 353 -33.66 14.81 0.37
C THR A 353 -32.86 14.76 1.67
N LEU A 354 -33.45 14.32 2.79
CA LEU A 354 -32.77 14.25 4.08
C LEU A 354 -31.64 13.19 4.08
N ASN A 355 -31.88 12.02 3.49
CA ASN A 355 -30.90 10.95 3.35
C ASN A 355 -29.72 11.39 2.46
N THR A 356 -30.00 12.06 1.35
CA THR A 356 -28.93 12.56 0.47
C THR A 356 -28.16 13.73 1.12
N LEU A 357 -28.87 14.62 1.82
CA LEU A 357 -28.24 15.75 2.51
C LEU A 357 -27.36 15.28 3.66
N SER A 358 -27.78 14.26 4.43
CA SER A 358 -26.98 13.69 5.51
C SER A 358 -25.68 13.08 4.97
N LEU A 359 -25.76 12.36 3.84
CA LEU A 359 -24.60 11.80 3.17
C LEU A 359 -23.67 12.90 2.60
N LEU A 360 -24.23 13.98 2.05
CA LEU A 360 -23.46 15.15 1.61
C LEU A 360 -22.70 15.80 2.77
N VAL A 361 -23.34 15.94 3.95
CA VAL A 361 -22.68 16.44 5.17
C VAL A 361 -21.54 15.52 5.59
N LEU A 362 -21.73 14.19 5.56
CA LEU A 362 -20.65 13.24 5.87
C LEU A 362 -19.45 13.40 4.92
N PHE A 363 -19.68 13.53 3.62
CA PHE A 363 -18.61 13.81 2.65
C PHE A 363 -17.93 15.15 2.92
N ALA A 364 -18.68 16.20 3.28
CA ALA A 364 -18.11 17.49 3.63
C ALA A 364 -17.20 17.42 4.86
N VAL A 365 -17.59 16.68 5.91
CA VAL A 365 -16.76 16.43 7.11
C VAL A 365 -15.49 15.67 6.74
N LEU A 366 -15.63 14.59 5.97
CA LEU A 366 -14.52 13.76 5.51
C LEU A 366 -13.48 14.59 4.73
N LEU A 367 -13.95 15.39 3.78
CA LEU A 367 -13.12 16.27 2.96
C LEU A 367 -12.44 17.34 3.79
N THR A 368 -13.18 18.03 4.65
CA THR A 368 -12.65 19.13 5.46
C THR A 368 -11.50 18.64 6.33
N TYR A 369 -11.69 17.51 7.01
CA TYR A 369 -10.66 16.90 7.85
C TYR A 369 -9.42 16.52 7.03
N HIS A 370 -9.56 15.71 5.98
CA HIS A 370 -8.41 15.20 5.22
C HIS A 370 -7.71 16.27 4.38
N LEU A 371 -8.44 17.29 3.91
CA LEU A 371 -7.87 18.44 3.22
C LEU A 371 -7.05 19.30 4.19
N TRP A 372 -7.53 19.49 5.41
CA TRP A 372 -6.76 20.15 6.46
C TRP A 372 -5.46 19.40 6.76
N VAL A 373 -5.51 18.07 6.89
CA VAL A 373 -4.31 17.22 7.06
C VAL A 373 -3.32 17.43 5.91
N LEU A 374 -3.79 17.35 4.65
CA LEU A 374 -2.93 17.51 3.47
C LEU A 374 -2.30 18.90 3.40
N ARG A 375 -3.08 19.96 3.67
CA ARG A 375 -2.57 21.34 3.70
C ARG A 375 -1.52 21.51 4.79
N ARG A 376 -1.75 20.93 5.97
CA ARG A 376 -0.80 21.00 7.08
C ARG A 376 0.50 20.25 6.78
N ASP A 377 0.42 19.08 6.14
CA ASP A 377 1.60 18.36 5.66
C ASP A 377 2.40 19.21 4.66
N GLY A 378 1.72 19.87 3.72
CA GLY A 378 2.34 20.75 2.74
C GLY A 378 3.05 21.94 3.38
N GLN A 379 2.41 22.61 4.34
CA GLN A 379 2.99 23.75 5.07
C GLN A 379 4.26 23.35 5.84
N LEU A 380 4.23 22.23 6.56
CA LEU A 380 5.39 21.75 7.30
C LEU A 380 6.54 21.33 6.38
N SER A 381 6.23 20.64 5.28
CA SER A 381 7.25 20.29 4.27
C SER A 381 7.86 21.53 3.62
N ALA A 382 7.07 22.56 3.31
CA ALA A 382 7.59 23.81 2.74
C ALA A 382 8.53 24.54 3.70
N ARG A 383 8.19 24.61 5.00
CA ARG A 383 9.06 25.22 6.03
C ARG A 383 10.41 24.52 6.15
N VAL A 384 10.41 23.19 6.14
CA VAL A 384 11.65 22.40 6.20
C VAL A 384 12.50 22.61 4.95
N LEU A 385 11.86 22.62 3.77
CA LEU A 385 12.54 22.86 2.50
C LEU A 385 13.19 24.25 2.46
N GLN A 386 12.44 25.27 2.89
CA GLN A 386 12.91 26.64 2.98
C GLN A 386 14.12 26.73 3.92
N ALA A 387 14.04 26.15 5.13
CA ALA A 387 15.16 26.16 6.07
C ALA A 387 16.41 25.43 5.54
N ARG A 388 16.25 24.41 4.70
CA ARG A 388 17.38 23.73 4.03
C ARG A 388 18.00 24.60 2.93
N GLN A 389 17.16 25.21 2.09
CA GLN A 389 17.61 26.12 1.03
C GLN A 389 18.37 27.33 1.61
N GLU A 390 17.85 27.94 2.68
CA GLU A 390 18.50 29.07 3.37
C GLU A 390 19.88 28.72 3.94
N ARG A 391 20.13 27.44 4.26
CA ARG A 391 21.40 26.92 4.79
C ARG A 391 22.36 26.41 3.72
N PHE A 392 22.03 26.57 2.44
CA PHE A 392 22.83 26.08 1.31
C PHE A 392 23.29 27.24 0.41
N PRO A 393 24.20 28.10 0.87
CA PRO A 393 24.72 29.21 0.07
C PRO A 393 25.55 28.70 -1.13
N VAL A 394 25.30 29.28 -2.29
CA VAL A 394 25.92 28.90 -3.58
C VAL A 394 26.67 30.08 -4.19
N LEU A 395 27.91 29.83 -4.60
CA LEU A 395 28.74 30.77 -5.34
C LEU A 395 28.69 30.46 -6.83
N VAL A 396 28.40 31.44 -7.67
CA VAL A 396 28.51 31.35 -9.13
C VAL A 396 29.69 32.21 -9.58
N ILE A 397 30.69 31.59 -10.19
CA ILE A 397 31.86 32.31 -10.73
C ILE A 397 31.59 32.66 -12.19
N ASP A 398 31.55 33.95 -12.48
CA ASP A 398 31.36 34.47 -13.84
C ASP A 398 32.72 34.59 -14.56
N PRO A 399 32.88 33.99 -15.75
CA PRO A 399 34.13 34.06 -16.52
C PRO A 399 34.50 35.47 -17.01
N GLY A 400 33.61 36.46 -16.89
CA GLY A 400 33.92 37.88 -17.14
C GLY A 400 33.06 38.57 -18.20
N GLU A 401 32.08 37.87 -18.79
CA GLU A 401 31.16 38.40 -19.80
C GLU A 401 29.76 38.73 -19.23
N GLY A 402 29.47 38.38 -17.97
CA GLY A 402 28.22 38.70 -17.27
C GLY A 402 27.00 37.84 -17.70
N THR A 403 26.99 37.32 -18.92
CA THR A 403 25.85 36.62 -19.50
C THR A 403 25.64 35.22 -18.91
N ILE A 404 26.71 34.43 -18.78
CA ILE A 404 26.67 33.06 -18.30
C ILE A 404 26.38 33.00 -16.80
N GLY A 405 27.04 33.84 -16.00
CA GLY A 405 26.85 33.90 -14.55
C GLY A 405 25.42 34.31 -14.18
N GLU A 406 24.90 35.38 -14.80
CA GLU A 406 23.54 35.84 -14.54
C GLU A 406 22.45 34.89 -15.05
N GLN A 407 22.61 34.24 -16.20
CA GLN A 407 21.63 33.27 -16.69
C GLN A 407 21.60 32.03 -15.80
N THR A 408 22.76 31.58 -15.34
CA THR A 408 22.87 30.47 -14.39
C THR A 408 22.24 30.83 -13.05
N ALA A 409 22.51 32.04 -12.54
CA ALA A 409 21.91 32.58 -11.34
C ALA A 409 20.38 32.65 -11.41
N ARG A 410 19.84 33.13 -12.55
CA ARG A 410 18.40 33.18 -12.81
C ARG A 410 17.76 31.79 -12.79
N GLU A 411 18.38 30.80 -13.42
CA GLU A 411 17.87 29.42 -13.40
C GLU A 411 17.94 28.78 -12.01
N ILE A 412 18.98 29.06 -11.22
CA ILE A 412 19.06 28.61 -9.82
C ILE A 412 17.95 29.25 -8.99
N LYS A 413 17.77 30.57 -9.04
CA LYS A 413 16.70 31.26 -8.30
C LYS A 413 15.30 30.82 -8.73
N ARG A 414 15.11 30.44 -9.99
CA ARG A 414 13.83 29.89 -10.49
C ARG A 414 13.50 28.53 -9.87
N GLN A 415 14.50 27.68 -9.65
CA GLN A 415 14.31 26.32 -9.11
C GLN A 415 14.38 26.29 -7.58
N ALA A 416 15.21 27.14 -6.96
CA ALA A 416 15.44 27.22 -5.53
C ALA A 416 15.48 28.70 -5.08
N PRO A 417 14.31 29.32 -4.87
CA PRO A 417 14.20 30.76 -4.61
C PRO A 417 14.88 31.20 -3.31
N GLN A 418 14.92 30.32 -2.31
CA GLN A 418 15.40 30.63 -0.96
C GLN A 418 16.90 30.32 -0.78
N VAL A 419 17.57 29.79 -1.82
CA VAL A 419 19.03 29.59 -1.78
C VAL A 419 19.73 30.95 -1.77
N PRO A 420 20.62 31.23 -0.79
CA PRO A 420 21.51 32.39 -0.85
C PRO A 420 22.46 32.22 -2.03
N LEU A 421 22.46 33.19 -2.95
CA LEU A 421 23.25 33.13 -4.17
C LEU A 421 24.18 34.33 -4.22
N SER A 422 25.47 34.08 -4.44
CA SER A 422 26.46 35.12 -4.73
C SER A 422 27.02 34.90 -6.13
N VAL A 423 26.96 35.92 -6.98
CA VAL A 423 27.58 35.91 -8.32
C VAL A 423 28.81 36.79 -8.26
N ARG A 424 29.99 36.26 -8.59
CA ARG A 424 31.25 37.02 -8.56
C ARG A 424 32.01 36.91 -9.88
N PRO A 425 32.54 38.02 -10.42
CA PRO A 425 33.50 37.97 -11.53
C PRO A 425 34.78 37.24 -11.11
N ILE A 426 35.33 36.44 -12.02
CA ILE A 426 36.56 35.67 -11.78
C ILE A 426 37.76 36.54 -11.35
N LYS A 427 37.77 37.83 -11.75
CA LYS A 427 38.85 38.78 -11.48
C LYS A 427 38.85 39.34 -10.05
N GLU A 428 37.72 39.32 -9.35
CA GLU A 428 37.58 39.91 -8.00
C GLU A 428 38.06 38.95 -6.90
N GLY A 429 38.19 37.66 -7.19
CA GLY A 429 38.61 36.65 -6.22
C GLY A 429 37.58 36.39 -5.11
N ILE A 430 37.96 35.54 -4.14
CA ILE A 430 37.13 35.18 -2.98
C ILE A 430 37.85 35.66 -1.71
N ALA A 431 37.20 36.54 -0.95
CA ALA A 431 37.72 37.08 0.29
C ALA A 431 37.96 35.95 1.31
N PRO A 432 39.02 35.98 2.14
CA PRO A 432 39.36 34.91 3.08
C PRO A 432 38.21 34.52 4.01
N GLU A 433 37.46 35.51 4.49
CA GLU A 433 36.33 35.35 5.42
C GLU A 433 35.14 34.61 4.78
N GLU A 434 35.00 34.66 3.46
CA GLU A 434 33.88 34.05 2.74
C GLU A 434 34.17 32.63 2.23
N ARG A 435 35.44 32.19 2.30
CA ARG A 435 35.89 30.92 1.70
C ARG A 435 35.18 29.69 2.28
N GLU A 436 34.78 29.77 3.54
CA GLU A 436 34.07 28.70 4.26
C GLU A 436 32.54 28.86 4.24
N MET A 437 32.04 29.99 3.74
CA MET A 437 30.61 30.28 3.75
C MET A 437 29.83 29.42 2.75
N PHE A 438 30.41 29.09 1.60
CA PHE A 438 29.70 28.43 0.50
C PHE A 438 29.63 26.90 0.63
N LYS A 439 28.49 26.31 0.27
CA LYS A 439 28.29 24.85 0.24
C LYS A 439 28.37 24.26 -1.16
N ALA A 440 28.19 25.09 -2.19
CA ALA A 440 28.46 24.71 -3.56
C ALA A 440 29.07 25.87 -4.36
N VAL A 441 29.89 25.53 -5.34
CA VAL A 441 30.41 26.46 -6.33
C VAL A 441 30.04 26.00 -7.73
N VAL A 442 29.60 26.96 -8.55
CA VAL A 442 29.26 26.75 -9.96
C VAL A 442 30.35 27.39 -10.80
N LEU A 443 30.93 26.58 -11.68
CA LEU A 443 32.00 26.95 -12.58
C LEU A 443 31.54 26.77 -14.02
N SER A 444 32.03 27.62 -14.93
CA SER A 444 31.97 27.33 -16.36
C SER A 444 32.93 26.19 -16.70
N GLU A 445 32.69 25.51 -17.82
CA GLU A 445 33.57 24.46 -18.37
C GLU A 445 35.02 24.93 -18.47
N LYS A 446 35.25 26.12 -19.03
CA LYS A 446 36.57 26.74 -19.16
C LYS A 446 37.23 26.98 -17.81
N THR A 447 36.50 27.56 -16.85
CA THR A 447 37.03 27.87 -15.51
C THR A 447 37.28 26.60 -14.68
N ALA A 448 36.54 25.52 -14.92
CA ALA A 448 36.73 24.24 -14.25
C ALA A 448 37.98 23.50 -14.77
N VAL A 449 38.26 23.59 -16.08
CA VAL A 449 39.41 22.94 -16.71
C VAL A 449 40.70 23.75 -16.51
N GLU A 450 40.65 25.07 -16.67
CA GLU A 450 41.78 25.98 -16.54
C GLU A 450 41.50 27.10 -15.52
N PRO A 451 41.46 26.78 -14.20
CA PRO A 451 41.22 27.78 -13.17
C PRO A 451 42.45 28.69 -12.97
N PRO A 452 42.26 30.01 -12.75
CA PRO A 452 43.34 30.91 -12.30
C PRO A 452 43.98 30.43 -11.00
N GLU A 453 45.24 30.77 -10.76
CA GLU A 453 46.04 30.19 -9.67
C GLU A 453 45.39 30.36 -8.28
N ALA A 454 44.84 31.54 -7.99
CA ALA A 454 44.12 31.81 -6.74
C ALA A 454 42.86 30.93 -6.57
N LEU A 455 42.10 30.73 -7.66
CA LEU A 455 40.90 29.88 -7.64
C LEU A 455 41.28 28.40 -7.52
N ARG A 456 42.35 27.98 -8.18
CA ARG A 456 42.88 26.61 -8.11
C ARG A 456 43.29 26.23 -6.68
N LEU A 457 43.94 27.14 -5.97
CA LEU A 457 44.32 26.94 -4.56
C LEU A 457 43.09 26.80 -3.66
N TRP A 458 42.12 27.69 -3.78
CA TRP A 458 40.89 27.59 -2.99
C TRP A 458 40.06 26.34 -3.32
N LEU A 459 39.88 26.00 -4.60
CA LEU A 459 39.14 24.81 -5.02
C LEU A 459 39.76 23.51 -4.50
N ARG A 460 41.06 23.49 -4.19
CA ARG A 460 41.76 22.35 -3.59
C ARG A 460 41.36 22.12 -2.13
N GLU A 461 41.12 23.20 -1.39
CA GLU A 461 40.72 23.18 0.02
C GLU A 461 39.19 23.17 0.20
N PHE A 462 38.43 23.48 -0.84
CA PHE A 462 36.96 23.52 -0.80
C PHE A 462 36.35 22.11 -0.63
N GLU A 463 35.61 21.90 0.48
CA GLU A 463 34.95 20.62 0.78
C GLU A 463 33.52 20.51 0.22
N GLY A 464 32.98 21.58 -0.38
CA GLY A 464 31.62 21.61 -0.90
C GLY A 464 31.46 21.01 -2.31
N PHE A 465 30.24 21.13 -2.85
CA PHE A 465 29.91 20.59 -4.17
C PHE A 465 30.46 21.48 -5.30
N ARG A 466 31.17 20.87 -6.25
CA ARG A 466 31.67 21.53 -7.45
C ARG A 466 30.75 21.18 -8.61
N LEU A 467 30.09 22.20 -9.16
CA LEU A 467 29.14 22.03 -10.26
C LEU A 467 29.67 22.74 -11.51
N VAL A 468 29.57 22.08 -12.66
CA VAL A 468 30.11 22.60 -13.93
C VAL A 468 28.98 22.79 -14.94
N VAL A 469 28.96 23.96 -15.57
CA VAL A 469 28.05 24.30 -16.67
C VAL A 469 28.87 24.43 -17.95
N PRO A 470 28.46 23.82 -19.08
CA PRO A 470 29.14 23.99 -20.37
C PRO A 470 29.23 25.47 -20.72
N GLY A 471 30.40 25.91 -21.19
CA GLY A 471 30.62 27.26 -21.71
C GLY A 471 30.11 27.41 -23.13
N GLU A 472 30.53 28.46 -23.83
CA GLU A 472 30.23 28.59 -25.26
C GLU A 472 30.96 27.53 -26.09
N ALA A 473 30.44 27.23 -27.29
CA ALA A 473 30.89 26.10 -28.09
C ALA A 473 32.39 26.13 -28.42
N LYS A 474 32.99 27.32 -28.52
CA LYS A 474 34.41 27.55 -28.87
C LYS A 474 35.39 27.40 -27.71
N GLU A 475 34.94 27.29 -26.47
CA GLU A 475 35.81 27.41 -25.29
C GLU A 475 36.40 26.10 -24.77
N ALA A 476 36.03 24.96 -25.36
CA ALA A 476 36.39 23.62 -24.89
C ALA A 476 36.95 22.74 -26.02
N GLU A 477 37.93 23.26 -26.77
CA GLU A 477 38.65 22.45 -27.76
C GLU A 477 39.38 21.29 -27.05
N GLY A 478 39.12 20.04 -27.48
CA GLY A 478 39.80 18.84 -26.98
C GLY A 478 39.06 17.99 -25.94
N TRP A 479 37.92 18.42 -25.39
CA TRP A 479 37.16 17.65 -24.38
C TRP A 479 35.91 16.96 -24.96
N ILE A 480 35.71 15.68 -24.61
CA ILE A 480 34.60 14.84 -25.11
C ILE A 480 33.68 14.39 -23.97
N TRP A 481 32.37 14.62 -24.13
CA TRP A 481 31.33 14.17 -23.20
C TRP A 481 30.96 12.70 -23.45
N LEU A 482 31.43 11.78 -22.60
CA LEU A 482 31.28 10.31 -22.76
C LEU A 482 29.83 9.79 -22.71
N ARG A 483 28.89 10.52 -22.08
CA ARG A 483 27.49 10.08 -21.94
C ARG A 483 26.53 11.23 -22.25
N GLY A 484 25.61 11.01 -23.21
CA GLY A 484 24.53 11.95 -23.54
C GLY A 484 24.92 13.16 -24.42
N GLY A 485 26.16 13.25 -24.89
CA GLY A 485 26.67 14.34 -25.74
C GLY A 485 26.77 15.70 -25.03
N ARG A 486 27.39 16.71 -25.67
CA ARG A 486 27.51 18.07 -25.09
C ARG A 486 26.13 18.73 -25.01
N PRO A 487 25.63 19.06 -23.81
CA PRO A 487 24.31 19.65 -23.68
C PRO A 487 24.33 21.14 -24.00
N SER A 488 23.23 21.66 -24.56
CA SER A 488 23.09 23.12 -24.76
C SER A 488 23.11 23.86 -23.42
N PHE A 489 23.71 25.06 -23.40
CA PHE A 489 23.83 25.90 -22.19
C PHE A 489 22.50 26.01 -21.43
N ARG A 490 21.40 26.34 -22.12
CA ARG A 490 20.06 26.46 -21.51
C ARG A 490 19.59 25.16 -20.83
N ARG A 491 19.81 23.99 -21.46
CA ARG A 491 19.45 22.69 -20.87
C ARG A 491 20.35 22.32 -19.70
N ALA A 492 21.62 22.75 -19.75
CA ALA A 492 22.58 22.51 -18.69
C ALA A 492 22.34 23.42 -17.48
N ALA A 493 22.08 24.71 -17.67
CA ALA A 493 21.68 25.64 -16.62
C ALA A 493 20.36 25.20 -15.93
N ALA A 494 19.37 24.74 -16.69
CA ALA A 494 18.14 24.18 -16.12
C ALA A 494 18.36 22.84 -15.38
N ARG A 495 19.34 22.02 -15.80
CA ARG A 495 19.78 20.83 -15.06
C ARG A 495 20.52 21.21 -13.78
N LEU A 496 21.39 22.21 -13.85
CA LEU A 496 22.12 22.74 -12.71
C LEU A 496 21.17 23.30 -11.66
N GLY A 497 20.18 24.12 -12.03
CA GLY A 497 19.20 24.63 -11.06
C GLY A 497 18.46 23.50 -10.34
N ARG A 498 18.16 22.39 -11.04
CA ARG A 498 17.60 21.18 -10.42
C ARG A 498 18.61 20.45 -9.53
N ALA A 499 19.88 20.36 -9.95
CA ALA A 499 20.94 19.75 -9.16
C ALA A 499 21.23 20.54 -7.88
N VAL A 500 21.32 21.87 -7.96
CA VAL A 500 21.47 22.76 -6.79
C VAL A 500 20.29 22.60 -5.84
N ARG A 501 19.06 22.56 -6.37
CA ARG A 501 17.87 22.28 -5.57
C ARG A 501 17.97 20.90 -4.89
N GLN A 502 18.31 19.85 -5.62
CA GLN A 502 18.46 18.49 -5.05
C GLN A 502 19.56 18.43 -3.99
N LEU A 503 20.72 19.04 -4.23
CA LEU A 503 21.81 19.10 -3.26
C LEU A 503 21.44 19.89 -2.01
N ALA A 504 20.75 21.02 -2.17
CA ALA A 504 20.24 21.81 -1.05
C ALA A 504 19.17 21.05 -0.25
N GLU A 505 18.31 20.28 -0.92
CA GLU A 505 17.15 19.63 -0.32
C GLU A 505 17.42 18.20 0.19
N GLU A 506 18.35 17.46 -0.40
CA GLU A 506 18.56 16.02 -0.20
C GLU A 506 20.02 15.64 0.05
N GLY A 507 20.98 16.51 -0.29
CA GLY A 507 22.41 16.26 -0.09
C GLY A 507 23.05 15.30 -1.10
N GLU A 508 22.26 14.69 -1.99
CA GLU A 508 22.73 13.72 -2.99
C GLU A 508 22.04 13.93 -4.36
N THR A 509 22.66 13.43 -5.43
CA THR A 509 22.07 13.39 -6.78
C THR A 509 21.67 11.94 -7.11
N SER A 510 20.38 11.66 -7.31
CA SER A 510 19.90 10.29 -7.53
C SER A 510 20.45 9.66 -8.81
N GLY A 511 21.16 8.53 -8.70
CA GLY A 511 21.56 7.69 -9.82
C GLY A 511 20.48 6.67 -10.17
N SER A 512 20.03 6.63 -11.43
CA SER A 512 19.03 5.65 -11.89
C SER A 512 19.70 4.31 -12.26
N GLY A 513 19.56 3.30 -11.41
CA GLY A 513 19.82 1.90 -11.78
C GLY A 513 18.63 1.31 -12.55
N GLY A 514 18.87 0.72 -13.72
CA GLY A 514 17.82 0.08 -14.53
C GLY A 514 17.54 -1.34 -14.05
N THR A 515 16.27 -1.68 -13.86
CA THR A 515 15.80 -3.05 -13.55
C THR A 515 15.63 -3.90 -14.82
N SER A 516 15.98 -5.19 -14.74
CA SER A 516 15.85 -6.15 -15.85
C SER A 516 14.39 -6.37 -16.29
N PRO A 517 14.07 -6.37 -17.60
CA PRO A 517 12.72 -6.59 -18.13
C PRO A 517 12.08 -7.94 -17.77
N TRP A 518 12.87 -9.02 -17.68
CA TRP A 518 12.36 -10.37 -17.38
C TRP A 518 11.88 -10.52 -15.94
N LEU A 519 12.51 -9.79 -15.02
CA LEU A 519 12.08 -9.72 -13.63
C LEU A 519 10.70 -9.05 -13.51
N ILE A 520 10.42 -8.05 -14.36
CA ILE A 520 9.11 -7.40 -14.43
C ILE A 520 8.03 -8.40 -14.87
N VAL A 521 8.29 -9.19 -15.92
CA VAL A 521 7.34 -10.20 -16.41
C VAL A 521 7.03 -11.24 -15.32
N ALA A 522 8.05 -11.75 -14.63
CA ALA A 522 7.86 -12.72 -13.54
C ALA A 522 7.00 -12.15 -12.39
N TYR A 523 7.25 -10.90 -11.99
CA TYR A 523 6.43 -10.25 -10.97
C TYR A 523 5.00 -9.96 -11.43
N VAL A 524 4.78 -9.63 -12.71
CA VAL A 524 3.43 -9.44 -13.25
C VAL A 524 2.63 -10.74 -13.21
N LEU A 525 3.20 -11.86 -13.67
CA LEU A 525 2.52 -13.16 -13.63
C LEU A 525 2.24 -13.61 -12.19
N ALA A 526 3.20 -13.41 -11.29
CA ALA A 526 3.03 -13.67 -9.86
C ALA A 526 1.89 -12.85 -9.25
N ALA A 527 1.83 -11.55 -9.59
CA ALA A 527 0.80 -10.65 -9.11
C ALA A 527 -0.59 -11.07 -9.63
N LEU A 528 -0.71 -11.46 -10.90
CA LEU A 528 -1.97 -11.96 -11.47
C LEU A 528 -2.44 -13.25 -10.79
N PHE A 529 -1.55 -14.22 -10.59
CA PHE A 529 -1.90 -15.47 -9.90
C PHE A 529 -2.32 -15.23 -8.45
N THR A 530 -1.56 -14.40 -7.74
CA THR A 530 -1.88 -14.02 -6.35
C THR A 530 -3.21 -13.26 -6.29
N LEU A 531 -3.46 -12.36 -7.24
CA LEU A 531 -4.72 -11.63 -7.36
C LEU A 531 -5.89 -12.59 -7.61
N GLN A 532 -5.72 -13.56 -8.51
CA GLN A 532 -6.75 -14.57 -8.78
C GLN A 532 -7.10 -15.36 -7.50
N ILE A 533 -6.10 -15.81 -6.74
CA ILE A 533 -6.35 -16.49 -5.46
C ILE A 533 -7.05 -15.55 -4.48
N ALA A 534 -6.63 -14.29 -4.38
CA ALA A 534 -7.27 -13.31 -3.52
C ALA A 534 -8.74 -13.06 -3.91
N LEU A 535 -9.04 -13.00 -5.21
CA LEU A 535 -10.40 -12.86 -5.72
C LEU A 535 -11.26 -14.10 -5.46
N ILE A 536 -10.69 -15.30 -5.58
CA ILE A 536 -11.36 -16.56 -5.22
C ILE A 536 -11.68 -16.59 -3.72
N VAL A 537 -10.71 -16.21 -2.87
CA VAL A 537 -10.90 -16.07 -1.42
C VAL A 537 -12.01 -15.07 -1.13
N LEU A 538 -12.00 -13.91 -1.81
CA LEU A 538 -13.01 -12.86 -1.63
C LEU A 538 -14.40 -13.33 -2.07
N GLY A 539 -14.51 -13.94 -3.25
CA GLY A 539 -15.79 -14.42 -3.79
C GLY A 539 -16.43 -15.48 -2.88
N MET A 540 -15.64 -16.46 -2.43
CA MET A 540 -16.14 -17.45 -1.48
C MET A 540 -16.43 -16.86 -0.10
N PHE A 541 -15.71 -15.80 0.31
CA PHE A 541 -16.07 -15.10 1.54
C PHE A 541 -17.43 -14.41 1.41
N MET A 542 -17.72 -13.79 0.26
CA MET A 542 -19.06 -13.23 0.00
C MET A 542 -20.12 -14.34 0.02
N GLU A 543 -19.88 -15.49 -0.60
CA GLU A 543 -20.76 -16.67 -0.54
C GLU A 543 -20.90 -17.29 0.88
N ALA A 544 -19.99 -16.95 1.79
CA ALA A 544 -20.08 -17.35 3.19
C ALA A 544 -20.79 -16.30 4.07
N LEU A 545 -20.96 -15.07 3.55
CA LEU A 545 -21.77 -14.02 4.17
C LEU A 545 -23.24 -14.10 3.74
N ASP A 546 -23.50 -14.58 2.52
CA ASP A 546 -24.83 -14.94 2.00
C ASP A 546 -25.30 -16.31 2.55
#